data_AF-A0A4R6KR98-F1
#
_entry.id   AF-A0A4R6KR98-F1
#
_cell.length_a   1.000
_cell.length_b   1.000
_cell.length_c   1.000
_cell.angle_alpha   90.00
_cell.angle_beta   90.00
_cell.angle_gamma   90.00
#
_symmetry.space_group_name_H-M   'P 1'
#
loop_
_entity.id
_entity.type
_entity.pdbx_description
1 polymer ?
#
loop_
_entity_poly.entity_id
_entity_poly.type
_entity_poly.pdbx_seq_one_letter_code
_entity_poly.pdbx_strand_id
1 'polypeptide(L)'
;MKHQALSRKLRAQLAERLVSSGDLRTAEWRAAFESVPREAFLAHYFRHSLDPDGDSRWEPTTADVDSDPETWLAEIYSDDSLVTQLDGAILPNDVNGPTAGTPTSSATMPSLVARMWENLLVDDSSSVAEVGTGTGYSTALACARLQPAQITSVDVDGAVVAAARTSLASIGYEPWLTVADGLDGLPTPPSGGYDRVIAACSLRSVPRSWIESTKSGGKILLTLSGWLDASALARVDVTGPATAEGWFLGDPASFMPARRQVAPSITEIRTGAPDEIRSTTSVSAAVLDEDPGRLLVQLAVPNSQHVKGSDEAGRPLDYLVDVATGSYAVVSAADGSVLQGGPIRMWDAVEIAVRAWRTAGNPGVEAFKVTITAEHQYVGFPDAPKLWHLPE
;
A
#
# COMPACT_ATOMS: atom_id res chain seq x y z
N MET A 1 -37.24 1.10 2.62
CA MET A 1 -37.55 1.87 1.39
C MET A 1 -36.77 3.18 1.28
N LYS A 2 -36.84 4.13 2.23
CA LYS A 2 -36.07 5.39 2.15
C LYS A 2 -34.54 5.19 2.18
N HIS A 3 -34.04 4.39 3.12
CA HIS A 3 -32.61 4.10 3.27
C HIS A 3 -31.99 3.42 2.02
N GLN A 4 -32.71 2.45 1.42
CA GLN A 4 -32.30 1.81 0.15
C GLN A 4 -32.29 2.77 -1.04
N ALA A 5 -33.22 3.75 -1.08
CA ALA A 5 -33.24 4.76 -2.13
C ALA A 5 -32.05 5.72 -1.99
N LEU A 6 -31.72 6.13 -0.76
CA LEU A 6 -30.56 6.97 -0.47
C LEU A 6 -29.24 6.26 -0.80
N SER A 7 -29.07 5.02 -0.36
CA SER A 7 -27.90 4.18 -0.71
C SER A 7 -27.68 4.12 -2.23
N ARG A 8 -28.71 3.77 -3.00
CA ARG A 8 -28.60 3.73 -4.48
C ARG A 8 -28.20 5.08 -5.08
N LYS A 9 -28.75 6.18 -4.55
CA LYS A 9 -28.40 7.53 -4.99
C LYS A 9 -26.92 7.85 -4.69
N LEU A 10 -26.48 7.63 -3.46
CA LEU A 10 -25.10 7.92 -3.03
C LEU A 10 -24.08 7.08 -3.78
N ARG A 11 -24.39 5.80 -4.03
CA ARG A 11 -23.57 4.90 -4.84
C ARG A 11 -23.42 5.36 -6.29
N ALA A 12 -24.53 5.73 -6.94
CA ALA A 12 -24.49 6.27 -8.29
C ALA A 12 -23.70 7.59 -8.34
N GLN A 13 -23.84 8.44 -7.32
CA GLN A 13 -23.06 9.66 -7.20
C GLN A 13 -21.57 9.40 -6.98
N LEU A 14 -21.20 8.38 -6.20
CA LEU A 14 -19.81 7.95 -6.05
C LEU A 14 -19.25 7.50 -7.39
N ALA A 15 -19.91 6.58 -8.09
CA ALA A 15 -19.47 6.09 -9.40
C ALA A 15 -19.29 7.25 -10.41
N GLU A 16 -20.23 8.21 -10.44
CA GLU A 16 -20.12 9.38 -11.32
C GLU A 16 -18.93 10.28 -10.96
N ARG A 17 -18.64 10.48 -9.66
CA ARG A 17 -17.45 11.22 -9.23
C ARG A 17 -16.16 10.53 -9.66
N LEU A 18 -16.08 9.20 -9.50
CA LEU A 18 -14.92 8.41 -9.92
C LEU A 18 -14.71 8.42 -11.44
N VAL A 19 -15.79 8.46 -12.23
CA VAL A 19 -15.70 8.65 -13.68
C VAL A 19 -15.21 10.06 -14.02
N SER A 20 -15.73 11.07 -13.32
CA SER A 20 -15.37 12.47 -13.55
C SER A 20 -13.89 12.77 -13.21
N SER A 21 -13.33 12.11 -12.19
CA SER A 21 -11.91 12.22 -11.83
C SER A 21 -10.99 11.38 -12.73
N GLY A 22 -11.53 10.45 -13.52
CA GLY A 22 -10.77 9.53 -14.37
C GLY A 22 -10.25 8.29 -13.65
N ASP A 23 -10.60 8.08 -12.38
CA ASP A 23 -10.22 6.89 -11.60
C ASP A 23 -10.96 5.63 -12.08
N LEU A 24 -12.20 5.81 -12.54
CA LEU A 24 -13.08 4.78 -13.08
C LEU A 24 -13.33 5.04 -14.56
N ARG A 25 -12.89 4.14 -15.43
CA ARG A 25 -12.70 4.43 -16.87
C ARG A 25 -13.58 3.60 -17.78
N THR A 26 -13.90 2.38 -17.36
CA THR A 26 -14.62 1.39 -18.17
C THR A 26 -16.07 1.24 -17.70
N ALA A 27 -16.94 0.88 -18.65
CA ALA A 27 -18.37 0.73 -18.38
C ALA A 27 -18.64 -0.47 -17.46
N GLU A 28 -17.83 -1.52 -17.57
CA GLU A 28 -17.94 -2.75 -16.81
C GLU A 28 -17.58 -2.52 -15.34
N TRP A 29 -16.49 -1.81 -15.06
CA TRP A 29 -16.17 -1.43 -13.68
C TRP A 29 -17.17 -0.41 -13.14
N ARG A 30 -17.66 0.54 -13.95
CA ARG A 30 -18.76 1.43 -13.55
C ARG A 30 -19.99 0.66 -13.09
N ALA A 31 -20.41 -0.36 -13.85
CA ALA A 31 -21.54 -1.21 -13.47
C ALA A 31 -21.29 -1.98 -12.15
N ALA A 32 -20.06 -2.43 -11.90
CA ALA A 32 -19.69 -3.04 -10.62
C ALA A 32 -19.86 -2.06 -9.44
N PHE A 33 -19.32 -0.85 -9.55
CA PHE A 33 -19.47 0.19 -8.52
C PHE A 33 -20.93 0.62 -8.30
N GLU A 34 -21.75 0.67 -9.35
CA GLU A 34 -23.18 1.00 -9.25
C GLU A 34 -24.03 -0.17 -8.69
N SER A 35 -23.54 -1.41 -8.72
CA SER A 35 -24.28 -2.58 -8.25
C SER A 35 -23.95 -3.00 -6.82
N VAL A 36 -22.69 -2.87 -6.39
CA VAL A 36 -22.23 -3.33 -5.06
C VAL A 36 -22.55 -2.30 -3.97
N PRO A 37 -23.35 -2.63 -2.94
CA PRO A 37 -23.63 -1.75 -1.81
C PRO A 37 -22.43 -1.69 -0.85
N ARG A 38 -21.66 -0.61 -0.86
CA ARG A 38 -20.46 -0.45 0.00
C ARG A 38 -20.81 -0.55 1.49
N GLU A 39 -22.02 -0.14 1.89
CA GLU A 39 -22.52 -0.23 3.27
C GLU A 39 -22.68 -1.66 3.80
N ALA A 40 -22.81 -2.67 2.92
CA ALA A 40 -22.86 -4.08 3.34
C ALA A 40 -21.52 -4.58 3.92
N PHE A 41 -20.44 -3.83 3.69
CA PHE A 41 -19.07 -4.17 4.10
C PHE A 41 -18.55 -3.26 5.22
N LEU A 42 -19.36 -2.30 5.68
CA LEU A 42 -18.94 -1.22 6.57
C LEU A 42 -20.00 -0.95 7.65
N ALA A 43 -20.38 -1.99 8.40
CA ALA A 43 -21.27 -1.83 9.55
C ALA A 43 -20.65 -0.93 10.63
N HIS A 44 -19.33 -0.99 10.79
CA HIS A 44 -18.56 -0.26 11.78
C HIS A 44 -17.20 0.16 11.20
N TYR A 45 -16.72 1.34 11.55
CA TYR A 45 -15.40 1.85 11.19
C TYR A 45 -14.91 2.86 12.24
N PHE A 46 -13.66 3.29 12.12
CA PHE A 46 -13.07 4.36 12.90
C PHE A 46 -12.95 5.63 12.05
N ARG A 47 -13.33 6.77 12.63
CA ARG A 47 -13.05 8.09 12.10
C ARG A 47 -11.69 8.57 12.64
N HIS A 48 -10.84 9.08 11.76
CA HIS A 48 -9.58 9.70 12.18
C HIS A 48 -9.84 11.08 12.77
N SER A 49 -9.17 11.37 13.88
CA SER A 49 -9.15 12.67 14.52
C SER A 49 -7.76 12.91 15.11
N LEU A 50 -7.43 14.17 15.40
CA LEU A 50 -6.23 14.53 16.15
C LEU A 50 -6.66 15.02 17.53
N ASP A 51 -5.93 14.62 18.56
CA ASP A 51 -6.08 15.20 19.88
C ASP A 51 -5.37 16.57 19.99
N PRO A 52 -5.50 17.29 21.12
CA PRO A 52 -4.87 18.59 21.30
C PRO A 52 -3.34 18.59 21.20
N ASP A 53 -2.68 17.45 21.39
CA ASP A 53 -1.23 17.28 21.29
C ASP A 53 -0.79 16.94 19.86
N GLY A 54 -1.76 16.73 18.95
CA GLY A 54 -1.52 16.38 17.55
C GLY A 54 -1.40 14.89 17.30
N ASP A 55 -1.68 14.05 18.31
CA ASP A 55 -1.64 12.60 18.17
C ASP A 55 -2.89 12.07 17.47
N SER A 56 -2.71 11.04 16.64
CA SER A 56 -3.82 10.36 15.97
C SER A 56 -4.72 9.64 16.97
N ARG A 57 -6.02 9.88 16.88
CA ARG A 57 -7.09 9.19 17.60
C ARG A 57 -8.12 8.64 16.64
N TRP A 58 -8.65 7.47 16.98
CA TRP A 58 -9.61 6.73 16.18
C TRP A 58 -10.94 6.64 16.92
N GLU A 59 -11.95 7.35 16.43
CA GLU A 59 -13.28 7.40 17.02
C GLU A 59 -14.17 6.30 16.43
N PRO A 60 -14.71 5.37 17.25
CA PRO A 60 -15.57 4.31 16.74
C PRO A 60 -16.88 4.88 16.21
N THR A 61 -17.26 4.48 15.00
CA THR A 61 -18.51 4.86 14.35
C THR A 61 -19.26 3.60 13.95
N THR A 62 -20.53 3.52 14.32
CA THR A 62 -21.42 2.40 13.98
C THR A 62 -22.74 2.94 13.43
N ALA A 63 -23.48 2.09 12.72
CA ALA A 63 -24.82 2.45 12.25
C ALA A 63 -25.79 2.83 13.40
N ASP A 64 -25.54 2.35 14.63
CA ASP A 64 -26.45 2.49 15.77
C ASP A 64 -26.04 3.58 16.77
N VAL A 65 -24.75 3.95 16.83
CA VAL A 65 -24.20 4.62 18.01
C VAL A 65 -24.34 6.15 17.99
N ASP A 66 -24.21 6.88 16.87
CA ASP A 66 -24.26 8.37 16.98
C ASP A 66 -24.53 9.16 15.68
N SER A 67 -24.93 8.51 14.58
CA SER A 67 -25.10 9.19 13.29
C SER A 67 -26.52 9.08 12.78
N ASP A 68 -27.08 10.22 12.38
CA ASP A 68 -28.18 10.25 11.41
C ASP A 68 -27.86 9.24 10.28
N PRO A 69 -28.72 8.25 10.01
CA PRO A 69 -28.47 7.24 8.97
C PRO A 69 -28.11 7.83 7.61
N GLU A 70 -28.50 9.09 7.34
CA GLU A 70 -28.08 9.80 6.14
C GLU A 70 -26.61 10.23 6.18
N THR A 71 -26.11 10.74 7.32
CA THR A 71 -24.70 11.12 7.53
C THR A 71 -23.80 9.89 7.47
N TRP A 72 -24.18 8.80 8.14
CA TRP A 72 -23.42 7.54 8.11
C TRP A 72 -23.27 6.99 6.69
N LEU A 73 -24.36 6.94 5.93
CA LEU A 73 -24.32 6.51 4.54
C LEU A 73 -23.47 7.46 3.68
N ALA A 74 -23.56 8.77 3.91
CA ALA A 74 -22.76 9.75 3.17
C ALA A 74 -21.26 9.54 3.39
N GLU A 75 -20.82 9.24 4.62
CA GLU A 75 -19.44 8.88 4.95
C GLU A 75 -19.01 7.56 4.29
N ILE A 76 -19.86 6.52 4.33
CA ILE A 76 -19.57 5.25 3.63
C ILE A 76 -19.35 5.45 2.12
N TYR A 77 -20.06 6.40 1.51
CA TYR A 77 -19.94 6.73 0.11
C TYR A 77 -19.00 7.92 -0.16
N SER A 78 -18.23 8.38 0.83
CA SER A 78 -17.13 9.33 0.61
C SER A 78 -15.96 8.65 -0.09
N ASP A 79 -15.06 9.45 -0.68
CA ASP A 79 -13.85 8.94 -1.31
C ASP A 79 -12.69 8.80 -0.32
N ASP A 80 -12.98 8.36 0.90
CA ASP A 80 -11.99 8.19 1.97
C ASP A 80 -11.79 6.71 2.32
N SER A 81 -10.60 6.42 2.85
CA SER A 81 -10.31 5.14 3.50
C SER A 81 -10.92 5.15 4.90
N LEU A 82 -11.74 4.14 5.20
CA LEU A 82 -12.38 4.01 6.52
C LEU A 82 -11.70 2.87 7.28
N VAL A 83 -11.02 3.19 8.38
CA VAL A 83 -10.27 2.21 9.17
C VAL A 83 -11.23 1.27 9.90
N THR A 84 -10.94 -0.04 9.90
CA THR A 84 -11.84 -1.07 10.44
C THR A 84 -11.18 -1.93 11.52
N GLN A 85 -9.86 -1.82 11.69
CA GLN A 85 -9.12 -2.54 12.73
C GLN A 85 -7.88 -1.74 13.13
N LEU A 86 -7.59 -1.72 14.43
CA LEU A 86 -6.34 -1.20 15.00
C LEU A 86 -5.56 -2.34 15.66
N ASP A 87 -4.24 -2.23 15.66
CA ASP A 87 -3.30 -3.08 16.39
C ASP A 87 -3.53 -4.60 16.17
N GLY A 88 -4.05 -4.97 15.00
CA GLY A 88 -4.29 -6.34 14.57
C GLY A 88 -5.48 -7.04 15.23
N ALA A 89 -6.23 -6.37 16.11
CA ALA A 89 -7.31 -7.01 16.86
C ALA A 89 -8.44 -6.07 17.30
N ILE A 90 -8.19 -4.78 17.50
CA ILE A 90 -9.18 -3.85 18.07
C ILE A 90 -10.15 -3.43 16.97
N LEU A 91 -11.43 -3.75 17.15
CA LEU A 91 -12.53 -3.36 16.26
C LEU A 91 -13.29 -2.16 16.83
N PRO A 92 -14.04 -1.41 16.00
CA PRO A 92 -14.82 -0.25 16.49
C PRO A 92 -15.80 -0.58 17.62
N ASN A 93 -16.36 -1.79 17.65
CA ASN A 93 -17.30 -2.21 18.69
C ASN A 93 -16.61 -2.63 20.01
N ASP A 94 -15.28 -2.71 20.05
CA ASP A 94 -14.54 -3.09 21.25
C ASP A 94 -14.27 -1.88 22.17
N VAL A 95 -14.50 -0.65 21.69
CA VAL A 95 -14.17 0.59 22.38
C VAL A 95 -15.35 1.57 22.37
N ASN A 96 -15.45 2.40 23.41
CA ASN A 96 -16.56 3.34 23.60
C ASN A 96 -16.17 4.81 23.37
N GLY A 97 -15.01 5.07 22.78
CA GLY A 97 -14.52 6.43 22.55
C GLY A 97 -13.20 6.48 21.78
N PRO A 98 -12.67 7.69 21.53
CA PRO A 98 -11.44 7.90 20.78
C PRO A 98 -10.28 7.09 21.37
N THR A 99 -9.68 6.25 20.55
CA THR A 99 -8.65 5.29 20.96
C THR A 99 -7.37 5.48 20.14
N ALA A 100 -6.21 5.32 20.79
CA ALA A 100 -4.92 5.27 20.11
C ALA A 100 -4.73 3.91 19.44
N GLY A 101 -3.99 3.86 18.34
CA GLY A 101 -3.62 2.59 17.73
C GLY A 101 -3.12 2.77 16.31
N THR A 102 -2.43 1.74 15.82
CA THR A 102 -1.97 1.68 14.43
C THR A 102 -3.01 0.95 13.59
N PRO A 103 -3.54 1.58 12.52
CA PRO A 103 -4.44 0.90 11.60
C PRO A 103 -3.82 -0.36 11.01
N THR A 104 -4.57 -1.46 11.06
CA THR A 104 -4.17 -2.76 10.48
C THR A 104 -5.18 -3.31 9.47
N SER A 105 -6.35 -2.67 9.36
CA SER A 105 -7.32 -2.93 8.28
C SER A 105 -8.13 -1.67 7.99
N SER A 106 -8.55 -1.51 6.74
CA SER A 106 -9.45 -0.44 6.31
C SER A 106 -10.26 -0.87 5.09
N ALA A 107 -11.45 -0.32 4.91
CA ALA A 107 -12.04 -0.22 3.58
C ALA A 107 -11.37 0.93 2.83
N THR A 108 -10.43 0.57 1.95
CA THR A 108 -9.68 1.52 1.12
C THR A 108 -10.59 2.48 0.36
N MET A 109 -10.11 3.72 0.16
CA MET A 109 -10.80 4.73 -0.62
C MET A 109 -11.25 4.20 -2.00
N PRO A 110 -12.50 4.45 -2.43
CA PRO A 110 -13.06 3.98 -3.69
C PRO A 110 -12.24 4.32 -4.93
N SER A 111 -11.67 5.53 -5.02
CA SER A 111 -10.88 5.96 -6.17
C SER A 111 -9.63 5.11 -6.35
N LEU A 112 -8.91 4.82 -5.25
CA LEU A 112 -7.76 3.92 -5.29
C LEU A 112 -8.17 2.50 -5.70
N VAL A 113 -9.25 1.97 -5.16
CA VAL A 113 -9.78 0.65 -5.54
C VAL A 113 -10.14 0.61 -7.04
N ALA A 114 -10.80 1.65 -7.55
CA ALA A 114 -11.14 1.78 -8.97
C ALA A 114 -9.87 1.81 -9.85
N ARG A 115 -8.91 2.68 -9.52
CA ARG A 115 -7.63 2.78 -10.24
C ARG A 115 -6.90 1.43 -10.30
N MET A 116 -6.85 0.71 -9.17
CA MET A 116 -6.18 -0.59 -9.13
C MET A 116 -6.86 -1.62 -10.04
N TRP A 117 -8.19 -1.74 -9.96
CA TRP A 117 -8.94 -2.68 -10.79
C TRP A 117 -8.86 -2.36 -12.29
N GLU A 118 -8.89 -1.08 -12.63
CA GLU A 118 -8.67 -0.62 -14.01
C GLU A 118 -7.23 -0.90 -14.48
N ASN A 119 -6.24 -0.66 -13.63
CA ASN A 119 -4.83 -0.88 -13.97
C ASN A 119 -4.43 -2.37 -14.02
N LEU A 120 -5.20 -3.25 -13.38
CA LEU A 120 -4.99 -4.70 -13.43
C LEU A 120 -5.31 -5.29 -14.82
N LEU A 121 -6.11 -4.58 -15.63
CA LEU A 121 -6.49 -4.99 -16.99
C LEU A 121 -7.11 -6.39 -17.02
N VAL A 122 -8.12 -6.65 -16.19
CA VAL A 122 -8.89 -7.89 -16.24
C VAL A 122 -9.72 -7.99 -17.51
N ASP A 123 -9.95 -9.21 -17.97
CA ASP A 123 -10.94 -9.55 -18.99
C ASP A 123 -11.92 -10.61 -18.43
N ASP A 124 -12.99 -10.89 -19.15
CA ASP A 124 -14.06 -11.80 -18.70
C ASP A 124 -13.59 -13.23 -18.43
N SER A 125 -12.43 -13.63 -18.96
CA SER A 125 -11.84 -14.95 -18.76
C SER A 125 -10.83 -15.02 -17.62
N SER A 126 -10.42 -13.87 -17.07
CA SER A 126 -9.35 -13.76 -16.09
C SER A 126 -9.69 -14.51 -14.79
N SER A 127 -8.79 -15.39 -14.35
CA SER A 127 -8.75 -15.87 -12.97
C SER A 127 -7.88 -14.95 -12.12
N VAL A 128 -8.39 -14.49 -10.98
CA VAL A 128 -7.79 -13.42 -10.18
C VAL A 128 -7.50 -13.89 -8.76
N ALA A 129 -6.32 -13.54 -8.26
CA ALA A 129 -6.01 -13.57 -6.83
C ALA A 129 -5.90 -12.15 -6.27
N GLU A 130 -6.61 -11.89 -5.18
CA GLU A 130 -6.49 -10.67 -4.39
C GLU A 130 -5.81 -10.98 -3.06
N VAL A 131 -4.78 -10.21 -2.70
CA VAL A 131 -4.11 -10.28 -1.39
C VAL A 131 -4.56 -9.10 -0.53
N GLY A 132 -5.07 -9.40 0.66
CA GLY A 132 -5.71 -8.43 1.55
C GLY A 132 -7.21 -8.34 1.29
N THR A 133 -7.97 -9.36 1.70
CA THR A 133 -9.44 -9.35 1.59
C THR A 133 -10.05 -8.15 2.31
N GLY A 134 -9.52 -7.79 3.49
CA GLY A 134 -10.05 -6.69 4.28
C GLY A 134 -11.55 -6.83 4.53
N THR A 135 -12.32 -5.77 4.32
CA THR A 135 -13.78 -5.84 4.49
C THR A 135 -14.49 -6.75 3.47
N GLY A 136 -13.85 -7.06 2.33
CA GLY A 136 -14.43 -7.80 1.21
C GLY A 136 -15.11 -6.91 0.16
N TYR A 137 -15.12 -5.57 0.32
CA TYR A 137 -15.74 -4.66 -0.66
C TYR A 137 -15.05 -4.71 -2.03
N SER A 138 -13.71 -4.67 -2.07
CA SER A 138 -12.93 -4.80 -3.32
C SER A 138 -13.20 -6.16 -3.99
N THR A 139 -13.20 -7.25 -3.21
CA THR A 139 -13.55 -8.58 -3.69
C THR A 139 -14.96 -8.63 -4.28
N ALA A 140 -15.92 -7.93 -3.67
CA ALA A 140 -17.30 -7.86 -4.16
C ALA A 140 -17.41 -7.12 -5.50
N LEU A 141 -16.64 -6.05 -5.69
CA LEU A 141 -16.53 -5.37 -6.97
C LEU A 141 -15.97 -6.31 -8.05
N ALA A 142 -14.94 -7.09 -7.72
CA ALA A 142 -14.40 -8.11 -8.61
C ALA A 142 -15.45 -9.18 -8.96
N CYS A 143 -16.25 -9.63 -7.99
CA CYS A 143 -17.35 -10.58 -8.20
C CYS A 143 -18.53 -9.99 -8.99
N ALA A 144 -18.69 -8.67 -9.01
CA ALA A 144 -19.67 -8.01 -9.85
C ALA A 144 -19.16 -7.84 -11.30
N ARG A 145 -17.85 -7.70 -11.48
CA ARG A 145 -17.18 -7.60 -12.79
C ARG A 145 -16.95 -8.95 -13.46
N LEU A 146 -16.65 -9.98 -12.69
CA LEU A 146 -16.29 -11.35 -13.12
C LEU A 146 -17.19 -12.37 -12.41
N GLN A 147 -17.04 -13.67 -12.68
CA GLN A 147 -17.76 -14.69 -11.93
C GLN A 147 -17.10 -14.91 -10.55
N PRO A 148 -17.86 -15.11 -9.45
CA PRO A 148 -17.28 -15.38 -8.13
C PRO A 148 -16.27 -16.54 -8.12
N ALA A 149 -16.51 -17.59 -8.92
CA ALA A 149 -15.62 -18.73 -9.05
C ALA A 149 -14.24 -18.40 -9.67
N GLN A 150 -14.09 -17.24 -10.31
CA GLN A 150 -12.82 -16.75 -10.86
C GLN A 150 -11.97 -16.00 -9.82
N ILE A 151 -12.55 -15.67 -8.66
CA ILE A 151 -11.92 -14.83 -7.65
C ILE A 151 -11.45 -15.69 -6.47
N THR A 152 -10.15 -15.60 -6.19
CA THR A 152 -9.58 -15.98 -4.89
C THR A 152 -9.21 -14.72 -4.14
N SER A 153 -9.56 -14.61 -2.86
CA SER A 153 -9.07 -13.53 -2.00
C SER A 153 -8.52 -14.11 -0.70
N VAL A 154 -7.35 -13.63 -0.30
CA VAL A 154 -6.63 -14.11 0.89
C VAL A 154 -6.39 -12.98 1.87
N ASP A 155 -6.50 -13.28 3.15
CA ASP A 155 -6.10 -12.39 4.23
C ASP A 155 -5.44 -13.20 5.35
N VAL A 156 -4.49 -12.60 6.05
CA VAL A 156 -3.78 -13.25 7.15
C VAL A 156 -4.62 -13.31 8.42
N ASP A 157 -5.67 -12.48 8.52
CA ASP A 157 -6.54 -12.40 9.69
C ASP A 157 -7.82 -13.21 9.53
N GLY A 158 -7.95 -14.25 10.35
CA GLY A 158 -9.13 -15.12 10.32
C GLY A 158 -10.45 -14.42 10.67
N ALA A 159 -10.43 -13.41 11.53
CA ALA A 159 -11.63 -12.66 11.90
C ALA A 159 -12.09 -11.77 10.73
N VAL A 160 -11.13 -11.14 10.03
CA VAL A 160 -11.39 -10.34 8.83
C VAL A 160 -11.98 -11.21 7.72
N VAL A 161 -11.38 -12.38 7.43
CA VAL A 161 -11.92 -13.31 6.42
C VAL A 161 -13.34 -13.78 6.77
N ALA A 162 -13.61 -14.09 8.04
CA ALA A 162 -14.93 -14.52 8.48
C ALA A 162 -16.00 -13.42 8.31
N ALA A 163 -15.65 -12.17 8.65
CA ALA A 163 -16.52 -11.02 8.45
C ALA A 163 -16.78 -10.76 6.96
N ALA A 164 -15.73 -10.72 6.13
CA ALA A 164 -15.85 -10.54 4.69
C ALA A 164 -16.71 -11.63 4.03
N ARG A 165 -16.56 -12.89 4.44
CA ARG A 165 -17.40 -14.00 3.97
C ARG A 165 -18.88 -13.76 4.26
N THR A 166 -19.18 -13.27 5.45
CA THR A 166 -20.56 -12.97 5.85
C THR A 166 -21.13 -11.83 5.01
N SER A 167 -20.38 -10.74 4.83
CA SER A 167 -20.80 -9.60 4.00
C SER A 167 -20.99 -9.99 2.52
N LEU A 168 -20.06 -10.72 1.93
CA LEU A 168 -20.15 -11.22 0.55
C LEU A 168 -21.38 -12.12 0.35
N ALA A 169 -21.59 -13.09 1.25
CA ALA A 169 -22.74 -14.00 1.18
C ALA A 169 -24.07 -13.24 1.33
N SER A 170 -24.12 -12.17 2.14
CA SER A 170 -25.32 -11.35 2.33
C SER A 170 -25.81 -10.66 1.05
N ILE A 171 -24.93 -10.49 0.07
CA ILE A 171 -25.25 -9.93 -1.26
C ILE A 171 -25.16 -10.96 -2.38
N GLY A 172 -25.05 -12.25 -2.05
CA GLY A 172 -25.10 -13.36 -2.99
C GLY A 172 -23.79 -13.73 -3.67
N TYR A 173 -22.64 -13.25 -3.17
CA TYR A 173 -21.32 -13.63 -3.69
C TYR A 173 -20.62 -14.66 -2.79
N GLU A 174 -20.08 -15.71 -3.42
CA GLU A 174 -19.34 -16.78 -2.75
C GLU A 174 -18.02 -17.08 -3.49
N PRO A 175 -17.05 -16.13 -3.51
CA PRO A 175 -15.72 -16.39 -4.06
C PRO A 175 -14.90 -17.32 -3.15
N TRP A 176 -13.74 -17.77 -3.63
CA TRP A 176 -12.82 -18.53 -2.78
C TRP A 176 -12.09 -17.60 -1.82
N LEU A 177 -12.58 -17.51 -0.59
CA LEU A 177 -11.92 -16.81 0.51
C LEU A 177 -11.13 -17.78 1.38
N THR A 178 -9.89 -17.44 1.73
CA THR A 178 -9.08 -18.23 2.67
C THR A 178 -8.23 -17.38 3.59
N VAL A 179 -7.95 -17.93 4.78
CA VAL A 179 -6.96 -17.37 5.70
C VAL A 179 -5.59 -17.85 5.24
N ALA A 180 -4.73 -16.94 4.81
CA ALA A 180 -3.36 -17.22 4.41
C ALA A 180 -2.54 -15.92 4.44
N ASP A 181 -1.25 -16.04 4.77
CA ASP A 181 -0.32 -14.95 4.53
C ASP A 181 0.11 -14.99 3.05
N GLY A 182 -0.29 -13.98 2.28
CA GLY A 182 0.03 -13.90 0.86
C GLY A 182 1.54 -13.92 0.57
N LEU A 183 2.40 -13.54 1.53
CA LEU A 183 3.85 -13.63 1.37
C LEU A 183 4.35 -15.08 1.28
N ASP A 184 3.66 -16.04 1.92
CA ASP A 184 4.03 -17.47 1.87
C ASP A 184 3.53 -18.16 0.59
N GLY A 185 2.62 -17.51 -0.15
CA GLY A 185 2.07 -18.02 -1.40
C GLY A 185 0.57 -17.86 -1.53
N LEU A 186 0.07 -18.14 -2.73
CA LEU A 186 -1.34 -18.08 -3.07
C LEU A 186 -1.88 -19.51 -3.23
N PRO A 187 -3.14 -19.77 -2.85
CA PRO A 187 -3.81 -21.02 -3.17
C PRO A 187 -3.75 -21.27 -4.68
N THR A 188 -3.63 -22.53 -5.11
CA THR A 188 -3.72 -22.83 -6.54
C THR A 188 -5.19 -22.91 -6.95
N PRO A 189 -5.67 -22.08 -7.90
CA PRO A 189 -7.05 -22.14 -8.36
C PRO A 189 -7.27 -23.43 -9.18
N PRO A 190 -8.52 -23.91 -9.35
CA PRO A 190 -8.81 -25.07 -10.21
C PRO A 190 -8.32 -24.91 -11.66
N SER A 191 -8.14 -23.67 -12.12
CA SER A 191 -7.56 -23.30 -13.42
C SER A 191 -6.04 -23.54 -13.52
N GLY A 192 -5.37 -23.94 -12.44
CA GLY A 192 -3.94 -24.24 -12.38
C GLY A 192 -3.02 -23.03 -12.17
N GLY A 193 -3.56 -21.80 -12.15
CA GLY A 193 -2.83 -20.56 -11.90
C GLY A 193 -3.70 -19.33 -12.17
N TYR A 194 -3.18 -18.16 -11.83
CA TYR A 194 -3.88 -16.88 -11.98
C TYR A 194 -3.47 -16.15 -13.26
N ASP A 195 -4.42 -15.48 -13.90
CA ASP A 195 -4.15 -14.54 -14.99
C ASP A 195 -3.77 -13.16 -14.45
N ARG A 196 -4.29 -12.83 -13.26
CA ARG A 196 -4.09 -11.55 -12.58
C ARG A 196 -3.89 -11.76 -11.09
N VAL A 197 -2.93 -11.05 -10.52
CA VAL A 197 -2.73 -10.95 -9.07
C VAL A 197 -2.75 -9.48 -8.69
N ILE A 198 -3.48 -9.14 -7.63
CA ILE A 198 -3.62 -7.77 -7.12
C ILE A 198 -3.42 -7.78 -5.61
N ALA A 199 -2.75 -6.76 -5.06
CA ALA A 199 -2.54 -6.63 -3.63
C ALA A 199 -3.16 -5.34 -3.08
N ALA A 200 -4.08 -5.46 -2.14
CA ALA A 200 -4.64 -4.39 -1.33
C ALA A 200 -3.85 -4.18 0.00
N CYS A 201 -2.56 -4.49 -0.03
CA CYS A 201 -1.56 -4.15 0.96
C CYS A 201 -0.27 -3.75 0.23
N SER A 202 0.63 -3.03 0.90
CA SER A 202 1.93 -2.69 0.34
C SER A 202 2.98 -3.73 0.71
N LEU A 203 3.95 -3.92 -0.20
CA LEU A 203 5.03 -4.91 -0.05
C LEU A 203 6.38 -4.25 -0.30
N ARG A 204 7.46 -4.83 0.22
CA ARG A 204 8.82 -4.35 -0.10
C ARG A 204 9.41 -4.95 -1.38
N SER A 205 8.85 -6.08 -1.84
CA SER A 205 9.23 -6.77 -3.07
C SER A 205 8.07 -7.66 -3.54
N VAL A 206 8.13 -8.18 -4.78
CA VAL A 206 7.12 -9.11 -5.29
C VAL A 206 7.42 -10.51 -4.76
N PRO A 207 6.51 -11.19 -4.02
CA PRO A 207 6.76 -12.54 -3.56
C PRO A 207 6.99 -13.50 -4.72
N ARG A 208 8.03 -14.34 -4.61
CA ARG A 208 8.38 -15.34 -5.64
C ARG A 208 7.23 -16.27 -5.97
N SER A 209 6.52 -16.68 -4.92
CA SER A 209 5.33 -17.52 -4.99
C SER A 209 4.20 -16.90 -5.83
N TRP A 210 4.12 -15.58 -5.96
CA TRP A 210 3.11 -14.94 -6.82
C TRP A 210 3.45 -15.09 -8.28
N ILE A 211 4.73 -15.01 -8.64
CA ILE A 211 5.21 -15.24 -10.01
C ILE A 211 4.93 -16.69 -10.39
N GLU A 212 5.25 -17.64 -9.50
CA GLU A 212 5.01 -19.07 -9.70
C GLU A 212 3.51 -19.41 -9.81
N SER A 213 2.67 -18.70 -9.07
CA SER A 213 1.21 -18.89 -9.10
C SER A 213 0.54 -18.17 -10.29
N THR A 214 1.26 -17.29 -10.99
CA THR A 214 0.75 -16.51 -12.12
C THR A 214 1.14 -17.17 -13.44
N LYS A 215 0.17 -17.33 -14.33
CA LYS A 215 0.41 -17.90 -15.66
C LYS A 215 1.37 -17.02 -16.46
N SER A 216 2.07 -17.63 -17.42
CA SER A 216 2.88 -16.89 -18.39
C SER A 216 2.05 -15.82 -19.11
N GLY A 217 2.54 -14.58 -19.15
CA GLY A 217 1.82 -13.42 -19.68
C GLY A 217 0.79 -12.80 -18.74
N GLY A 218 0.57 -13.42 -17.57
CA GLY A 218 -0.26 -12.88 -16.49
C GLY A 218 0.37 -11.64 -15.86
N LYS A 219 -0.44 -10.88 -15.14
CA LYS A 219 -0.05 -9.58 -14.58
C LYS A 219 -0.16 -9.57 -13.06
N ILE A 220 0.81 -8.92 -12.42
CA ILE A 220 0.79 -8.68 -10.98
C ILE A 220 0.76 -7.17 -10.78
N LEU A 221 -0.23 -6.68 -10.03
CA LEU A 221 -0.37 -5.28 -9.62
C LEU A 221 -0.25 -5.19 -8.10
N LEU A 222 0.70 -4.40 -7.62
CA LEU A 222 0.95 -4.22 -6.20
C LEU A 222 1.54 -2.85 -5.91
N THR A 223 1.44 -2.41 -4.66
CA THR A 223 2.16 -1.23 -4.21
C THR A 223 3.49 -1.64 -3.58
N LEU A 224 4.60 -1.20 -4.17
CA LEU A 224 5.90 -1.30 -3.53
C LEU A 224 6.08 -0.14 -2.55
N SER A 225 6.52 -0.44 -1.33
CA SER A 225 6.82 0.55 -0.29
C SER A 225 7.99 0.09 0.56
N GLY A 226 8.46 0.97 1.43
CA GLY A 226 9.53 0.68 2.39
C GLY A 226 9.34 1.54 3.63
N TRP A 227 10.37 1.60 4.46
CA TRP A 227 10.26 2.19 5.80
C TRP A 227 10.51 3.70 5.84
N LEU A 228 10.51 4.36 4.68
CA LEU A 228 10.55 5.82 4.54
C LEU A 228 9.19 6.39 4.12
N ASP A 229 8.12 5.59 4.20
CA ASP A 229 6.75 5.95 3.81
C ASP A 229 6.59 6.40 2.35
N ALA A 230 7.57 6.08 1.49
CA ALA A 230 7.41 6.21 0.05
C ALA A 230 6.75 4.96 -0.52
N SER A 231 5.86 5.16 -1.49
CA SER A 231 5.19 4.07 -2.19
C SER A 231 5.04 4.35 -3.68
N ALA A 232 5.03 3.28 -4.47
CA ALA A 232 4.77 3.33 -5.90
C ALA A 232 3.92 2.14 -6.32
N LEU A 233 2.86 2.39 -7.09
CA LEU A 233 2.07 1.34 -7.71
C LEU A 233 2.89 0.71 -8.83
N ALA A 234 3.09 -0.60 -8.81
CA ALA A 234 3.85 -1.36 -9.79
C ALA A 234 2.92 -2.33 -10.52
N ARG A 235 3.07 -2.43 -11.84
CA ARG A 235 2.50 -3.52 -12.64
C ARG A 235 3.61 -4.26 -13.35
N VAL A 236 3.73 -5.56 -13.10
CA VAL A 236 4.69 -6.44 -13.76
C VAL A 236 3.97 -7.55 -14.53
N ASP A 237 4.54 -7.90 -15.67
CA ASP A 237 4.10 -9.00 -16.52
C ASP A 237 5.02 -10.20 -16.28
N VAL A 238 4.45 -11.38 -16.03
CA VAL A 238 5.22 -12.61 -15.87
C VAL A 238 5.72 -13.07 -17.23
N THR A 239 7.03 -13.03 -17.41
CA THR A 239 7.72 -13.34 -18.68
C THR A 239 8.28 -14.77 -18.73
N GLY A 240 8.31 -15.46 -17.59
CA GLY A 240 8.81 -16.83 -17.45
C GLY A 240 8.61 -17.37 -16.04
N PRO A 241 9.03 -18.61 -15.75
CA PRO A 241 8.69 -19.32 -14.50
C PRO A 241 9.05 -18.58 -13.19
N ALA A 242 10.10 -17.77 -13.21
CA ALA A 242 10.55 -16.99 -12.05
C ALA A 242 10.98 -15.57 -12.45
N THR A 243 10.48 -15.09 -13.59
CA THR A 243 10.87 -13.81 -14.16
C THR A 243 9.65 -12.98 -14.50
N ALA A 244 9.74 -11.70 -14.18
CA ALA A 244 8.72 -10.73 -14.50
C ALA A 244 9.36 -9.36 -14.72
N GLU A 245 8.73 -8.52 -15.53
CA GLU A 245 9.17 -7.15 -15.74
C GLU A 245 7.99 -6.21 -15.91
N GLY A 246 8.19 -4.95 -15.59
CA GLY A 246 7.17 -3.94 -15.77
C GLY A 246 7.63 -2.60 -15.23
N TRP A 247 6.67 -1.78 -14.82
CA TRP A 247 6.91 -0.38 -14.52
C TRP A 247 6.14 0.05 -13.30
N PHE A 248 6.64 1.10 -12.65
CA PHE A 248 5.78 1.90 -11.81
C PHE A 248 4.74 2.64 -12.66
N LEU A 249 3.57 2.82 -12.07
CA LEU A 249 2.49 3.62 -12.61
C LEU A 249 2.53 4.99 -11.93
N GLY A 250 2.10 6.03 -12.65
CA GLY A 250 2.04 7.39 -12.12
C GLY A 250 0.89 7.62 -11.12
N ASP A 251 0.01 6.64 -10.94
CA ASP A 251 -1.12 6.72 -10.04
C ASP A 251 -0.66 6.64 -8.57
N PRO A 252 -1.06 7.59 -7.70
CA PRO A 252 -0.74 7.52 -6.29
C PRO A 252 -1.48 6.34 -5.63
N ALA A 253 -0.73 5.56 -4.87
CA ALA A 253 -1.24 4.42 -4.11
C ALA A 253 -0.45 4.29 -2.80
N SER A 254 -1.17 4.29 -1.67
CA SER A 254 -0.61 3.98 -0.36
C SER A 254 -1.50 2.96 0.32
N PHE A 255 -0.87 1.95 0.89
CA PHE A 255 -1.53 0.85 1.59
C PHE A 255 -0.76 0.52 2.85
N MET A 256 -1.48 -0.01 3.84
CA MET A 256 -0.84 -0.62 5.00
C MET A 256 0.12 -1.73 4.54
N PRO A 257 1.33 -1.83 5.14
CA PRO A 257 2.29 -2.85 4.78
C PRO A 257 1.77 -4.25 5.15
N ALA A 258 2.19 -5.25 4.39
CA ALA A 258 2.02 -6.65 4.77
C ALA A 258 2.58 -6.88 6.19
N ARG A 259 1.86 -7.63 7.04
CA ARG A 259 2.10 -7.67 8.50
C ARG A 259 3.55 -7.99 8.89
N ARG A 260 4.22 -8.90 8.17
CA ARG A 260 5.62 -9.29 8.41
C ARG A 260 6.67 -8.32 7.84
N GLN A 261 6.24 -7.29 7.12
CA GLN A 261 7.12 -6.31 6.46
C GLN A 261 7.07 -4.92 7.09
N VAL A 262 6.29 -4.73 8.16
CA VAL A 262 6.28 -3.51 9.01
C VAL A 262 7.70 -3.20 9.51
N ALA A 263 8.03 -1.92 9.61
CA ALA A 263 9.31 -1.47 10.13
C ALA A 263 9.51 -1.89 11.61
N PRO A 264 10.72 -2.33 12.00
CA PRO A 264 11.01 -2.58 13.41
C PRO A 264 11.04 -1.27 14.19
N SER A 265 10.52 -1.28 15.43
CA SER A 265 10.53 -0.09 16.29
C SER A 265 11.94 0.43 16.54
N ILE A 266 12.12 1.73 16.40
CA ILE A 266 13.36 2.42 16.80
C ILE A 266 13.33 2.61 18.31
N THR A 267 14.13 1.83 19.04
CA THR A 267 14.22 1.97 20.51
C THR A 267 15.24 3.02 20.94
N GLU A 268 16.29 3.21 20.14
CA GLU A 268 17.38 4.15 20.42
C GLU A 268 18.10 4.49 19.11
N ILE A 269 18.47 5.76 18.94
CA ILE A 269 19.35 6.21 17.86
C ILE A 269 20.74 6.43 18.47
N ARG A 270 21.69 5.55 18.14
CA ARG A 270 23.07 5.62 18.65
C ARG A 270 23.98 6.25 17.61
N THR A 271 24.53 7.42 17.94
CA THR A 271 25.61 8.07 17.19
C THR A 271 26.95 7.93 17.93
N GLY A 272 28.07 8.36 17.33
CA GLY A 272 29.40 8.22 17.92
C GLY A 272 30.02 6.83 17.75
N ALA A 273 29.67 6.10 16.68
CA ALA A 273 30.32 4.84 16.36
C ALA A 273 31.84 5.05 16.13
N PRO A 274 32.71 4.07 16.43
CA PRO A 274 34.17 4.22 16.25
C PRO A 274 34.58 4.53 14.79
N ASP A 275 33.76 4.14 13.83
CA ASP A 275 33.94 4.34 12.40
C ASP A 275 33.11 5.53 11.85
N GLU A 276 32.66 6.43 12.73
CA GLU A 276 31.93 7.63 12.35
C GLU A 276 32.78 8.55 11.45
N ILE A 277 32.16 9.03 10.38
CA ILE A 277 32.77 9.94 9.42
C ILE A 277 31.90 11.20 9.29
N ARG A 278 32.58 12.34 9.18
CA ARG A 278 31.98 13.64 8.89
C ARG A 278 32.30 14.06 7.46
N SER A 279 31.27 14.50 6.75
CA SER A 279 31.38 15.06 5.40
C SER A 279 30.37 16.17 5.19
N THR A 280 30.29 16.69 3.96
CA THR A 280 29.30 17.69 3.53
C THR A 280 28.65 17.22 2.25
N THR A 281 27.37 17.50 2.08
CA THR A 281 26.57 17.11 0.91
C THR A 281 26.10 18.31 0.11
N SER A 282 25.90 18.10 -1.19
CA SER A 282 25.15 19.03 -2.07
C SER A 282 23.71 18.57 -2.36
N VAL A 283 23.36 17.37 -1.89
CA VAL A 283 21.99 16.87 -1.90
C VAL A 283 21.26 17.48 -0.70
N SER A 284 20.16 18.19 -0.98
CA SER A 284 19.28 18.75 0.04
C SER A 284 18.58 17.63 0.82
N ALA A 285 18.46 17.79 2.14
CA ALA A 285 17.68 16.88 2.99
C ALA A 285 16.19 16.82 2.61
N ALA A 286 15.67 17.83 1.90
CA ALA A 286 14.30 17.84 1.37
C ALA A 286 13.99 16.64 0.45
N VAL A 287 15.01 15.97 -0.11
CA VAL A 287 14.83 14.71 -0.85
C VAL A 287 14.17 13.60 -0.02
N LEU A 288 14.22 13.69 1.31
CA LEU A 288 13.58 12.76 2.24
C LEU A 288 12.08 13.00 2.39
N ASP A 289 11.58 14.19 2.03
CA ASP A 289 10.19 14.59 2.21
C ASP A 289 9.43 14.74 0.86
N GLU A 290 10.15 14.77 -0.27
CA GLU A 290 9.60 15.04 -1.60
C GLU A 290 9.57 13.78 -2.48
N ASP A 291 8.45 13.48 -3.14
CA ASP A 291 8.38 12.41 -4.15
C ASP A 291 8.76 12.95 -5.56
N PRO A 292 9.52 12.21 -6.39
CA PRO A 292 9.99 10.83 -6.19
C PRO A 292 11.32 10.72 -5.42
N GLY A 293 11.84 11.82 -4.86
CA GLY A 293 13.09 11.85 -4.08
C GLY A 293 13.10 10.83 -2.94
N ARG A 294 12.03 10.78 -2.16
CA ARG A 294 11.89 9.88 -1.02
C ARG A 294 11.85 8.42 -1.45
N LEU A 295 11.18 8.13 -2.57
CA LEU A 295 11.22 6.81 -3.21
C LEU A 295 12.64 6.42 -3.65
N LEU A 296 13.42 7.35 -4.22
CA LEU A 296 14.82 7.09 -4.60
C LEU A 296 15.70 6.77 -3.40
N VAL A 297 15.56 7.54 -2.31
CA VAL A 297 16.25 7.28 -1.04
C VAL A 297 15.87 5.89 -0.54
N GLN A 298 14.58 5.56 -0.55
CA GLN A 298 14.09 4.25 -0.12
C GLN A 298 14.66 3.10 -0.96
N LEU A 299 14.81 3.27 -2.27
CA LEU A 299 15.45 2.28 -3.12
C LEU A 299 16.96 2.16 -2.85
N ALA A 300 17.62 3.26 -2.48
CA ALA A 300 19.05 3.26 -2.17
C ALA A 300 19.37 2.62 -0.82
N VAL A 301 18.51 2.82 0.18
CA VAL A 301 18.66 2.34 1.57
C VAL A 301 17.36 1.69 2.06
N PRO A 302 16.98 0.51 1.52
CA PRO A 302 15.64 -0.07 1.69
C PRO A 302 15.26 -0.49 3.12
N ASN A 303 16.24 -0.57 4.02
CA ASN A 303 16.04 -0.92 5.43
C ASN A 303 16.17 0.29 6.36
N SER A 304 16.24 1.52 5.82
CA SER A 304 16.32 2.73 6.64
C SER A 304 14.94 3.25 7.02
N GLN A 305 14.84 3.79 8.23
CA GLN A 305 13.74 4.62 8.70
C GLN A 305 14.20 6.08 8.81
N HIS A 306 13.28 7.04 8.66
CA HIS A 306 13.56 8.47 8.77
C HIS A 306 12.93 9.05 10.04
N VAL A 307 13.75 9.73 10.83
CA VAL A 307 13.33 10.42 12.06
C VAL A 307 13.78 11.87 12.01
N LYS A 308 12.88 12.79 12.34
CA LYS A 308 13.23 14.20 12.52
C LYS A 308 13.68 14.45 13.96
N GLY A 309 14.74 15.22 14.12
CA GLY A 309 15.24 15.65 15.41
C GLY A 309 15.85 17.04 15.36
N SER A 310 16.60 17.39 16.39
CA SER A 310 17.34 18.64 16.45
C SER A 310 18.67 18.47 17.16
N ASP A 311 19.61 19.39 16.91
CA ASP A 311 20.86 19.46 17.65
C ASP A 311 20.72 20.22 18.98
N GLU A 312 21.82 20.35 19.74
CA GLU A 312 21.83 21.08 21.02
C GLU A 312 21.41 22.56 20.89
N ALA A 313 21.56 23.15 19.70
CA ALA A 313 21.14 24.53 19.41
C ALA A 313 19.70 24.61 18.89
N GLY A 314 18.97 23.49 18.82
CA GLY A 314 17.59 23.41 18.32
C GLY A 314 17.47 23.46 16.80
N ARG A 315 18.56 23.30 16.05
CA ARG A 315 18.54 23.27 14.58
C ARG A 315 18.03 21.91 14.09
N PRO A 316 17.17 21.86 13.06
CA PRO A 316 16.58 20.61 12.59
C PRO A 316 17.63 19.68 11.99
N LEU A 317 17.50 18.38 12.30
CA LEU A 317 18.34 17.29 11.81
C LEU A 317 17.46 16.18 11.26
N ASP A 318 17.91 15.57 10.16
CA ASP A 318 17.30 14.41 9.55
C ASP A 318 18.14 13.16 9.83
N TYR A 319 17.54 12.16 10.46
CA TYR A 319 18.18 10.90 10.80
C TYR A 319 17.67 9.81 9.87
N LEU A 320 18.58 9.13 9.16
CA LEU A 320 18.35 7.83 8.55
C LEU A 320 18.92 6.76 9.48
N VAL A 321 18.14 5.73 9.79
CA VAL A 321 18.52 4.68 10.74
C VAL A 321 18.16 3.31 10.18
N ASP A 322 19.14 2.41 10.07
CA ASP A 322 18.91 0.98 9.89
C ASP A 322 19.11 0.26 11.23
N VAL A 323 17.99 -0.17 11.81
CA VAL A 323 17.95 -0.84 13.11
C VAL A 323 18.68 -2.18 13.09
N ALA A 324 18.66 -2.91 11.98
CA ALA A 324 19.25 -4.24 11.90
C ALA A 324 20.78 -4.19 11.89
N THR A 325 21.36 -3.20 11.22
CA THR A 325 22.81 -3.04 11.13
C THR A 325 23.39 -2.03 12.13
N GLY A 326 22.54 -1.21 12.73
CA GLY A 326 22.96 -0.07 13.56
C GLY A 326 23.61 1.06 12.74
N SER A 327 23.49 1.02 11.40
CA SER A 327 23.99 2.09 10.54
C SER A 327 23.10 3.32 10.64
N TYR A 328 23.70 4.49 10.57
CA TYR A 328 22.97 5.76 10.60
C TYR A 328 23.60 6.82 9.70
N ALA A 329 22.78 7.78 9.28
CA ALA A 329 23.24 9.06 8.77
C ALA A 329 22.42 10.20 9.40
N VAL A 330 23.09 11.27 9.80
CA VAL A 330 22.49 12.50 10.33
C VAL A 330 22.85 13.63 9.37
N VAL A 331 21.83 14.33 8.88
CA VAL A 331 22.00 15.42 7.92
C VAL A 331 21.44 16.71 8.49
N SER A 332 22.24 17.76 8.42
CA SER A 332 21.83 19.11 8.79
C SER A 332 21.39 19.87 7.56
N ALA A 333 20.11 20.21 7.48
CA ALA A 333 19.58 21.06 6.42
C ALA A 333 20.16 22.50 6.46
N ALA A 334 20.66 22.94 7.62
CA ALA A 334 21.16 24.30 7.82
C ALA A 334 22.51 24.56 7.13
N ASP A 335 23.40 23.57 7.11
CA ASP A 335 24.77 23.71 6.59
C ASP A 335 25.23 22.57 5.67
N GLY A 336 24.35 21.59 5.41
CA GLY A 336 24.66 20.44 4.56
C GLY A 336 25.71 19.51 5.17
N SER A 337 25.95 19.57 6.48
CA SER A 337 26.83 18.62 7.15
C SER A 337 26.17 17.25 7.25
N VAL A 338 27.01 16.21 7.10
CA VAL A 338 26.61 14.80 7.17
C VAL A 338 27.49 14.09 8.19
N LEU A 339 26.86 13.35 9.09
CA LEU A 339 27.50 12.45 10.03
C LEU A 339 26.98 11.05 9.77
N GLN A 340 27.84 10.06 9.53
CA GLN A 340 27.38 8.69 9.31
C GLN A 340 28.33 7.67 9.92
N GLY A 341 27.78 6.57 10.41
CA GLY A 341 28.51 5.49 11.07
C GLY A 341 27.86 4.14 10.81
N GLY A 342 28.60 3.07 11.10
CA GLY A 342 28.18 1.69 10.85
C GLY A 342 28.55 1.16 9.45
N PRO A 343 28.25 -0.12 9.19
CA PRO A 343 28.70 -0.83 8.00
C PRO A 343 28.08 -0.30 6.69
N ILE A 344 26.95 0.42 6.76
CA ILE A 344 26.30 1.02 5.59
C ILE A 344 26.49 2.54 5.61
N ARG A 345 27.19 3.07 4.59
CA ARG A 345 27.28 4.52 4.35
C ARG A 345 26.03 5.01 3.65
N MET A 346 24.97 5.19 4.44
CA MET A 346 23.62 5.45 3.95
C MET A 346 23.54 6.71 3.10
N TRP A 347 24.16 7.81 3.56
CA TRP A 347 24.07 9.06 2.82
C TRP A 347 24.89 9.02 1.52
N ASP A 348 26.01 8.29 1.50
CA ASP A 348 26.76 8.07 0.26
C ASP A 348 25.90 7.32 -0.77
N ALA A 349 25.14 6.31 -0.33
CA ALA A 349 24.19 5.60 -1.19
C ALA A 349 23.09 6.53 -1.72
N VAL A 350 22.58 7.44 -0.88
CA VAL A 350 21.61 8.48 -1.28
C VAL A 350 22.21 9.41 -2.33
N GLU A 351 23.42 9.93 -2.12
CA GLU A 351 24.09 10.81 -3.08
C GLU A 351 24.31 10.13 -4.43
N ILE A 352 24.68 8.84 -4.43
CA ILE A 352 24.84 8.03 -5.64
C ILE A 352 23.49 7.90 -6.37
N ALA A 353 22.42 7.56 -5.66
CA ALA A 353 21.09 7.40 -6.25
C ALA A 353 20.54 8.71 -6.84
N VAL A 354 20.66 9.81 -6.09
CA VAL A 354 20.23 11.14 -6.55
C VAL A 354 21.04 11.59 -7.76
N ARG A 355 22.35 11.32 -7.80
CA ARG A 355 23.19 11.62 -8.96
C ARG A 355 22.75 10.81 -10.18
N ALA A 356 22.51 9.50 -10.02
CA ALA A 356 22.03 8.65 -11.11
C ALA A 356 20.69 9.16 -11.67
N TRP A 357 19.75 9.53 -10.80
CA TRP A 357 18.46 10.10 -11.20
C TRP A 357 18.58 11.44 -11.93
N ARG A 358 19.43 12.36 -11.43
CA ARG A 358 19.71 13.64 -12.11
C ARG A 358 20.36 13.43 -13.47
N THR A 359 21.30 12.49 -13.57
CA THR A 359 21.95 12.12 -14.86
C THR A 359 20.94 11.52 -15.84
N ALA A 360 19.94 10.78 -15.36
CA ALA A 360 18.83 10.29 -16.17
C ALA A 360 17.78 11.37 -16.55
N GLY A 361 17.98 12.63 -16.15
CA GLY A 361 17.11 13.74 -16.51
C GLY A 361 16.00 14.04 -15.51
N ASN A 362 16.08 13.53 -14.27
CA ASN A 362 15.06 13.67 -13.22
C ASN A 362 13.69 13.09 -13.62
N PRO A 363 13.62 11.85 -14.14
CA PRO A 363 12.36 11.30 -14.60
C PRO A 363 11.35 11.08 -13.46
N GLY A 364 10.05 11.12 -13.80
CA GLY A 364 8.96 10.74 -12.90
C GLY A 364 8.96 9.24 -12.58
N VAL A 365 8.11 8.84 -11.62
CA VAL A 365 8.04 7.44 -11.14
C VAL A 365 7.73 6.46 -12.27
N GLU A 366 6.95 6.86 -13.26
CA GLU A 366 6.54 6.04 -14.40
C GLU A 366 7.71 5.56 -15.29
N ALA A 367 8.87 6.22 -15.19
CA ALA A 367 10.08 5.81 -15.91
C ALA A 367 10.88 4.72 -15.17
N PHE A 368 10.45 4.31 -13.98
CA PHE A 368 11.16 3.31 -13.19
C PHE A 368 10.69 1.92 -13.59
N LYS A 369 11.63 1.11 -14.08
CA LYS A 369 11.42 -0.27 -14.47
C LYS A 369 11.60 -1.19 -13.27
N VAL A 370 10.64 -2.08 -13.05
CA VAL A 370 10.76 -3.20 -12.12
C VAL A 370 11.20 -4.43 -12.90
N THR A 371 12.30 -5.06 -12.47
CA THR A 371 12.86 -6.25 -13.13
C THR A 371 13.08 -7.36 -12.11
N ILE A 372 12.50 -8.53 -12.36
CA ILE A 372 12.59 -9.69 -11.49
C ILE A 372 13.29 -10.82 -12.26
N THR A 373 14.44 -11.25 -11.75
CA THR A 373 15.16 -12.46 -12.21
C THR A 373 15.01 -13.57 -11.19
N ALA A 374 15.37 -14.81 -11.49
CA ALA A 374 15.22 -15.93 -10.56
C ALA A 374 15.90 -15.72 -9.20
N GLU A 375 16.95 -14.90 -9.14
CA GLU A 375 17.80 -14.67 -7.97
C GLU A 375 17.47 -13.36 -7.25
N HIS A 376 17.16 -12.28 -7.98
CA HIS A 376 17.02 -10.95 -7.41
C HIS A 376 15.93 -10.14 -8.07
N GLN A 377 15.50 -9.09 -7.38
CA GLN A 377 14.54 -8.11 -7.88
C GLN A 377 15.16 -6.72 -7.84
N TYR A 378 14.86 -5.94 -8.86
CA TYR A 378 15.47 -4.64 -9.08
C TYR A 378 14.46 -3.59 -9.46
N VAL A 379 14.81 -2.36 -9.11
CA VAL A 379 14.28 -1.16 -9.74
C VAL A 379 15.41 -0.43 -10.44
N GLY A 380 15.12 0.19 -11.57
CA GLY A 380 16.09 1.01 -12.31
C GLY A 380 15.43 1.84 -13.40
N PHE A 381 16.25 2.40 -14.29
CA PHE A 381 15.79 3.14 -15.46
C PHE A 381 15.70 2.20 -16.68
N PRO A 382 15.06 2.60 -17.79
CA PRO A 382 14.96 1.76 -19.00
C PRO A 382 16.34 1.27 -19.49
N ASP A 383 17.33 2.16 -19.51
CA ASP A 383 18.69 1.89 -19.99
C ASP A 383 19.62 1.31 -18.90
N ALA A 384 19.17 1.31 -17.65
CA ALA A 384 19.87 0.77 -16.49
C ALA A 384 18.87 0.09 -15.54
N PRO A 385 18.29 -1.06 -15.93
CA PRO A 385 17.12 -1.62 -15.25
C PRO A 385 17.42 -2.35 -13.93
N LYS A 386 18.70 -2.45 -13.55
CA LYS A 386 19.18 -3.18 -12.37
C LYS A 386 20.07 -2.28 -11.50
N LEU A 387 19.53 -1.15 -11.04
CA LEU A 387 20.27 -0.18 -10.23
C LEU A 387 20.14 -0.44 -8.74
N TRP A 388 18.91 -0.64 -8.27
CA TRP A 388 18.60 -0.80 -6.85
C TRP A 388 17.99 -2.17 -6.61
N HIS A 389 18.52 -2.89 -5.62
CA HIS A 389 17.94 -4.15 -5.18
C HIS A 389 16.71 -3.88 -4.32
N LEU A 390 15.62 -4.59 -4.61
CA LEU A 390 14.51 -4.69 -3.66
C LEU A 390 14.90 -5.68 -2.55
N PRO A 391 14.48 -5.42 -1.30
CA PRO A 391 14.77 -6.33 -0.19
C PRO A 391 13.92 -7.61 -0.30
N GLU A 392 14.54 -8.76 -0.10
CA GLU A 392 13.87 -10.08 -0.09
C GLU A 392 13.58 -10.57 1.34
#